data_AF-B7GQW9-F1
#
_entry.id   AF-B7GQW9-F1
#
_cell.length_a   1.000
_cell.length_b   1.000
_cell.length_c   1.000
_cell.angle_alpha   90.00
_cell.angle_beta   90.00
_cell.angle_gamma   90.00
#
_symmetry.space_group_name_H-M   'P 1'
#
loop_
_entity.id
_entity.type
_entity.pdbx_description
1 polymer ?
#
loop_
_entity_poly.entity_id
_entity_poly.type
_entity_poly.pdbx_seq_one_letter_code
_entity_poly.pdbx_strand_id
1 'polypeptide(L)'
;MALEVKRKRVDVDLILDQEKAEQVAALGAGLERAMAQHVTEGGNAAVKRIAKQIDKLRDEVKDDTIRITLEALPLSQWRQVLEANIVTENGLPKQRIEDICADAIKLMARKTVPETPVEELANVMTELSDGQISPIWYAIRDLNAKLIDPKDALESASRIIRRQ
;
A
#
# COMPACT_ATOMS: atom_id res chain seq x y z
N MET A 1 12.35 6.36 -32.30
CA MET A 1 11.15 6.15 -31.47
C MET A 1 11.61 5.47 -30.19
N ALA A 2 11.49 6.14 -29.03
CA ALA A 2 11.88 5.54 -27.75
C ALA A 2 10.75 4.59 -27.29
N LEU A 3 11.11 3.38 -26.85
CA LEU A 3 10.15 2.44 -26.28
C LEU A 3 9.85 2.87 -24.83
N GLU A 4 8.59 3.13 -24.52
CA GLU A 4 8.15 3.52 -23.17
C GLU A 4 7.39 2.36 -22.50
N VAL A 5 7.84 1.96 -21.30
CA VAL A 5 7.21 0.89 -20.52
C VAL A 5 6.21 1.50 -19.55
N LYS A 6 4.90 1.22 -19.75
CA LYS A 6 3.83 1.65 -18.85
C LYS A 6 3.69 0.68 -17.68
N ARG A 7 3.79 1.18 -16.45
CA ARG A 7 3.64 0.39 -15.22
C ARG A 7 2.36 0.75 -14.48
N LYS A 8 1.87 -0.20 -13.66
CA LYS A 8 0.68 0.02 -12.83
C LYS A 8 0.96 1.12 -11.80
N ARG A 9 -0.06 1.90 -11.50
CA ARG A 9 -0.04 2.91 -10.45
C ARG A 9 -1.18 2.70 -9.47
N VAL A 10 -0.97 3.10 -8.23
CA VAL A 10 -1.99 3.14 -7.19
C VAL A 10 -1.81 4.42 -6.38
N ASP A 11 -2.92 5.00 -5.95
CA ASP A 11 -2.90 6.08 -4.97
C ASP A 11 -3.15 5.49 -3.60
N VAL A 12 -2.36 5.93 -2.62
CA VAL A 12 -2.50 5.55 -1.21
C VAL A 12 -2.41 6.79 -0.35
N ASP A 13 -3.28 6.88 0.65
CA ASP A 13 -3.30 7.99 1.59
C ASP A 13 -2.50 7.56 2.85
N LEU A 14 -1.52 8.37 3.24
CA LEU A 14 -0.75 8.23 4.47
C LEU A 14 -1.26 9.25 5.50
N ILE A 15 -1.73 8.78 6.64
CA ILE A 15 -2.19 9.64 7.74
C ILE A 15 -1.06 9.74 8.77
N LEU A 16 -0.53 10.96 8.98
CA LEU A 16 0.59 11.23 9.88
C LEU A 16 0.17 11.28 11.36
N ASP A 17 -1.08 11.63 11.64
CA ASP A 17 -1.65 11.55 12.99
C ASP A 17 -1.94 10.09 13.37
N GLN A 18 -1.19 9.55 14.32
CA GLN A 18 -1.29 8.16 14.75
C GLN A 18 -2.67 7.83 15.33
N GLU A 19 -3.22 8.69 16.19
CA GLU A 19 -4.50 8.43 16.86
C GLU A 19 -5.62 8.37 15.82
N LYS A 20 -5.63 9.31 14.87
CA LYS A 20 -6.61 9.32 13.80
C LYS A 20 -6.43 8.14 12.83
N ALA A 21 -5.20 7.74 12.52
CA ALA A 21 -4.94 6.57 11.69
C ALA A 21 -5.49 5.28 12.31
N GLU A 22 -5.29 5.09 13.62
CA GLU A 22 -5.86 3.97 14.38
C GLU A 22 -7.40 4.01 14.37
N GLN A 23 -7.99 5.19 14.54
CA GLN A 23 -9.45 5.36 14.44
C GLN A 23 -9.98 5.01 13.05
N VAL A 24 -9.30 5.43 11.96
CA VAL A 24 -9.67 5.08 10.58
C VAL A 24 -9.60 3.56 10.40
N ALA A 25 -8.52 2.91 10.85
CA ALA A 25 -8.35 1.46 10.75
C ALA A 25 -9.46 0.70 11.50
N ALA A 26 -9.80 1.14 12.71
CA ALA A 26 -10.87 0.55 13.51
C ALA A 26 -12.25 0.70 12.83
N LEU A 27 -12.53 1.86 12.24
CA LEU A 27 -13.75 2.10 11.47
C LEU A 27 -13.81 1.24 10.20
N GLY A 28 -12.69 1.09 9.48
CA GLY A 28 -12.58 0.20 8.32
C GLY A 28 -12.90 -1.26 8.67
N ALA A 29 -12.27 -1.80 9.72
CA ALA A 29 -12.54 -3.14 10.21
C ALA A 29 -13.98 -3.29 10.75
N GLY A 30 -14.56 -2.22 11.31
CA GLY A 30 -15.97 -2.17 11.68
C GLY A 30 -16.89 -2.23 10.46
N LEU A 31 -16.56 -1.50 9.40
CA LEU A 31 -17.32 -1.47 8.15
C LEU A 31 -17.32 -2.84 7.47
N GLU A 32 -16.16 -3.48 7.34
CA GLU A 32 -16.07 -4.82 6.75
C GLU A 32 -16.93 -5.85 7.48
N ARG A 33 -16.88 -5.83 8.83
CA ARG A 33 -17.74 -6.69 9.66
C ARG A 33 -19.22 -6.39 9.46
N ALA A 34 -19.61 -5.12 9.41
CA ALA A 34 -20.99 -4.73 9.18
C ALA A 34 -21.47 -5.11 7.76
N MET A 35 -20.60 -5.00 6.75
CA MET A 35 -20.88 -5.42 5.38
C MET A 35 -21.04 -6.93 5.25
N ALA A 36 -20.29 -7.73 6.00
CA ALA A 36 -20.49 -9.17 6.09
C ALA A 36 -21.86 -9.55 6.70
N GLN A 37 -22.48 -8.62 7.44
CA GLN A 37 -23.81 -8.76 8.04
C GLN A 37 -24.90 -7.98 7.29
N HIS A 38 -24.62 -7.44 6.08
CA HIS A 38 -25.50 -6.46 5.39
C HIS A 38 -26.92 -6.96 5.08
N VAL A 39 -27.14 -8.27 5.18
CA VAL A 39 -28.43 -8.91 4.89
C VAL A 39 -29.46 -8.63 6.00
N THR A 40 -29.05 -8.05 7.13
CA THR A 40 -29.94 -7.66 8.23
C THR A 40 -30.22 -6.15 8.25
N GLU A 41 -31.40 -5.74 8.69
CA GLU A 41 -31.74 -4.31 8.86
C GLU A 41 -30.76 -3.59 9.80
N GLY A 42 -30.30 -4.28 10.86
CA GLY A 42 -29.27 -3.78 11.78
C GLY A 42 -27.91 -3.59 11.11
N GLY A 43 -27.51 -4.50 10.22
CA GLY A 43 -26.29 -4.38 9.41
C GLY A 43 -26.33 -3.17 8.49
N ASN A 44 -27.44 -2.93 7.80
CA ASN A 44 -27.61 -1.76 6.93
C ASN A 44 -27.57 -0.43 7.70
N ALA A 45 -28.12 -0.37 8.91
CA ALA A 45 -28.02 0.81 9.76
C ALA A 45 -26.60 1.04 10.28
N ALA A 46 -25.88 -0.02 10.63
CA ALA A 46 -24.49 0.05 11.07
C ALA A 46 -23.55 0.52 9.95
N VAL A 47 -23.68 -0.03 8.74
CA VAL A 47 -22.90 0.38 7.55
C VAL A 47 -23.06 1.88 7.29
N LYS A 48 -24.31 2.40 7.27
CA LYS A 48 -24.55 3.84 7.06
C LYS A 48 -23.92 4.72 8.14
N ARG A 49 -23.99 4.30 9.41
CA ARG A 49 -23.40 5.05 10.52
C ARG A 49 -21.87 5.10 10.41
N ILE A 50 -21.25 3.96 10.16
CA ILE A 50 -19.79 3.84 10.04
C ILE A 50 -19.29 4.62 8.82
N ALA A 51 -19.99 4.53 7.68
CA ALA A 51 -19.64 5.32 6.50
C ALA A 51 -19.65 6.83 6.80
N LYS A 52 -20.67 7.33 7.51
CA LYS A 52 -20.73 8.74 7.93
C LYS A 52 -19.60 9.14 8.87
N GLN A 53 -19.18 8.23 9.77
CA GLN A 53 -18.04 8.46 10.65
C GLN A 53 -16.72 8.52 9.88
N ILE A 54 -16.54 7.63 8.89
CA ILE A 54 -15.39 7.65 7.99
C ILE A 54 -15.34 8.96 7.21
N ASP A 55 -16.46 9.42 6.65
CA ASP A 55 -16.50 10.69 5.90
C ASP A 55 -16.13 11.88 6.78
N LYS A 56 -16.64 11.95 8.03
CA LYS A 56 -16.27 12.99 8.99
C LYS A 56 -14.78 12.93 9.34
N LEU A 57 -14.27 11.73 9.61
CA LEU A 57 -12.87 11.53 9.97
C LEU A 57 -11.94 11.88 8.80
N ARG A 58 -12.35 11.60 7.56
CA ARG A 58 -11.63 12.01 6.34
C ARG A 58 -11.45 13.52 6.24
N ASP A 59 -12.46 14.30 6.62
CA ASP A 59 -12.34 15.76 6.67
C ASP A 59 -11.39 16.22 7.80
N GLU A 60 -11.41 15.53 8.95
CA GLU A 60 -10.58 15.85 10.12
C GLU A 60 -9.10 15.47 9.96
N VAL A 61 -8.78 14.46 9.14
CA VAL A 61 -7.38 14.03 8.86
C VAL A 61 -6.77 14.72 7.65
N LYS A 62 -7.56 15.52 6.90
CA LYS A 62 -7.15 16.01 5.57
C LYS A 62 -5.80 16.74 5.58
N ASP A 63 -5.57 17.58 6.58
CA ASP A 63 -4.34 18.37 6.70
C ASP A 63 -3.15 17.52 7.19
N ASP A 64 -3.43 16.38 7.85
CA ASP A 64 -2.45 15.40 8.32
C ASP A 64 -2.26 14.24 7.33
N THR A 65 -2.84 14.34 6.13
CA THR A 65 -2.84 13.26 5.12
C THR A 65 -1.99 13.63 3.91
N ILE A 66 -1.07 12.75 3.56
CA ILE A 66 -0.31 12.80 2.31
C ILE A 66 -0.84 11.72 1.37
N ARG A 67 -1.43 12.13 0.24
CA ARG A 67 -1.77 11.22 -0.86
C ARG A 67 -0.54 10.96 -1.72
N ILE A 68 -0.17 9.71 -1.88
CA ILE A 68 1.02 9.27 -2.61
C ILE A 68 0.57 8.45 -3.81
N THR A 69 0.94 8.87 -5.02
CA THR A 69 0.84 8.04 -6.22
C THR A 69 2.10 7.20 -6.35
N LEU A 70 1.95 5.88 -6.18
CA LEU A 70 3.00 4.90 -6.33
C LEU A 70 2.94 4.25 -7.72
N GLU A 71 4.09 4.01 -8.32
CA GLU A 71 4.24 3.25 -9.54
C GLU A 71 5.03 1.95 -9.28
N ALA A 72 4.58 0.84 -9.88
CA ALA A 72 5.20 -0.46 -9.70
C ALA A 72 6.68 -0.44 -10.13
N LEU A 73 7.51 -1.26 -9.46
CA LEU A 73 8.90 -1.44 -9.85
C LEU A 73 9.07 -2.57 -10.88
N PRO A 74 10.13 -2.54 -11.70
CA PRO A 74 10.65 -3.74 -12.34
C PRO A 74 10.92 -4.84 -11.30
N LEU A 75 10.69 -6.11 -11.67
CA LEU A 75 10.88 -7.26 -10.78
C LEU A 75 12.29 -7.30 -10.16
N SER A 76 13.32 -6.99 -10.93
CA SER A 76 14.70 -6.97 -10.43
C SER A 76 14.92 -5.91 -9.34
N GLN A 77 14.38 -4.71 -9.52
CA GLN A 77 14.47 -3.65 -8.51
C GLN A 77 13.68 -3.99 -7.25
N TRP A 78 12.47 -4.55 -7.42
CA TRP A 78 11.69 -5.01 -6.26
C TRP A 78 12.42 -6.10 -5.45
N ARG A 79 13.04 -7.06 -6.13
CA ARG A 79 13.87 -8.09 -5.46
C ARG A 79 15.05 -7.48 -4.71
N GLN A 80 15.73 -6.51 -5.31
CA GLN A 80 16.85 -5.80 -4.65
C GLN A 80 16.40 -5.09 -3.37
N VAL A 81 15.23 -4.43 -3.38
CA VAL A 81 14.68 -3.80 -2.18
C VAL A 81 14.41 -4.83 -1.08
N LEU A 82 13.81 -5.97 -1.43
CA LEU A 82 13.56 -7.03 -0.45
C LEU A 82 14.86 -7.61 0.11
N GLU A 83 15.84 -7.89 -0.75
CA GLU A 83 17.13 -8.47 -0.35
C GLU A 83 17.96 -7.53 0.54
N ALA A 84 17.96 -6.24 0.25
CA ALA A 84 18.67 -5.22 1.04
C ALA A 84 18.11 -5.08 2.46
N ASN A 85 16.83 -5.43 2.66
CA ASN A 85 16.10 -5.22 3.91
C ASN A 85 15.77 -6.53 4.65
N ILE A 86 16.50 -7.60 4.33
CA ILE A 86 16.50 -8.83 5.14
C ILE A 86 17.61 -8.73 6.18
N VAL A 87 17.22 -8.77 7.45
CA VAL A 87 18.14 -8.88 8.58
C VAL A 87 18.06 -10.28 9.19
N THR A 88 19.18 -10.80 9.69
CA THR A 88 19.19 -12.05 10.43
C THR A 88 18.94 -11.76 11.91
N GLU A 89 17.81 -12.20 12.45
CA GLU A 89 17.48 -12.09 13.87
C GLU A 89 17.29 -13.50 14.44
N ASN A 90 18.05 -13.85 15.49
CA ASN A 90 18.03 -15.20 16.09
C ASN A 90 18.28 -16.34 15.08
N GLY A 91 19.08 -16.08 14.04
CA GLY A 91 19.39 -17.06 12.99
C GLY A 91 18.31 -17.23 11.92
N LEU A 92 17.22 -16.47 11.98
CA LEU A 92 16.14 -16.47 10.98
C LEU A 92 16.15 -15.17 10.17
N PRO A 93 15.94 -15.22 8.84
CA PRO A 93 15.78 -14.02 8.04
C PRO A 93 14.46 -13.34 8.42
N LYS A 94 14.54 -12.05 8.73
CA LYS A 94 13.40 -11.20 9.07
C LYS A 94 13.44 -9.96 8.18
N GLN A 95 12.28 -9.65 7.60
CA GLN A 95 12.10 -8.42 6.83
C GLN A 95 11.72 -7.28 7.77
N ARG A 96 12.38 -6.13 7.63
CA ARG A 96 11.98 -4.89 8.30
C ARG A 96 11.04 -4.13 7.40
N ILE A 97 9.75 -4.11 7.75
CA ILE A 97 8.70 -3.56 6.88
C ILE A 97 8.91 -2.07 6.69
N GLU A 98 9.37 -1.39 7.73
CA GLU A 98 9.61 0.05 7.76
C GLU A 98 10.72 0.43 6.77
N ASP A 99 11.84 -0.29 6.84
CA ASP A 99 12.99 -0.08 5.95
C ASP A 99 12.63 -0.42 4.49
N ILE A 100 11.87 -1.51 4.27
CA ILE A 100 11.35 -1.85 2.92
C ILE A 100 10.46 -0.73 2.37
N CYS A 101 9.56 -0.18 3.19
CA CYS A 101 8.68 0.90 2.76
C CYS A 101 9.50 2.16 2.45
N ALA A 102 10.46 2.53 3.30
CA ALA A 102 11.34 3.67 3.06
C ALA A 102 12.08 3.57 1.72
N ASP A 103 12.72 2.44 1.45
CA ASP A 103 13.46 2.22 0.20
C ASP A 103 12.54 2.13 -1.02
N ALA A 104 11.39 1.46 -0.88
CA ALA A 104 10.42 1.36 -1.96
C ALA A 104 9.82 2.73 -2.32
N ILE A 105 9.51 3.59 -1.34
CA ILE A 105 9.01 4.95 -1.57
C ILE A 105 9.97 5.75 -2.46
N LYS A 106 11.28 5.67 -2.21
CA LYS A 106 12.31 6.34 -3.00
C LYS A 106 12.25 5.98 -4.50
N LEU A 107 11.85 4.76 -4.81
CA LEU A 107 11.82 4.24 -6.18
C LEU A 107 10.42 4.35 -6.82
N MET A 108 9.36 4.26 -6.02
CA MET A 108 7.97 4.10 -6.48
C MET A 108 7.18 5.40 -6.49
N ALA A 109 7.48 6.36 -5.61
CA ALA A 109 6.75 7.60 -5.54
C ALA A 109 6.88 8.39 -6.85
N ARG A 110 5.74 8.84 -7.39
CA ARG A 110 5.67 9.69 -8.59
C ARG A 110 5.05 11.04 -8.33
N LYS A 111 4.13 11.10 -7.37
CA LYS A 111 3.43 12.31 -6.99
C LYS A 111 3.02 12.22 -5.53
N THR A 112 3.09 13.35 -4.84
CA THR A 112 2.57 13.55 -3.49
C THR A 112 1.61 14.73 -3.48
N VAL A 113 0.56 14.65 -2.67
CA VAL A 113 -0.36 15.77 -2.38
C VAL A 113 -0.60 15.81 -0.87
N PRO A 114 -0.18 16.88 -0.15
CA PRO A 114 0.61 18.01 -0.65
C PRO A 114 1.96 17.58 -1.23
N GLU A 115 2.62 18.49 -1.97
CA GLU A 115 3.94 18.20 -2.52
C GLU A 115 4.94 18.02 -1.37
N THR A 116 5.33 16.77 -1.14
CA THR A 116 6.27 16.35 -0.11
C THR A 116 7.49 15.72 -0.76
N PRO A 117 8.72 16.13 -0.38
CA PRO A 117 9.95 15.50 -0.84
C PRO A 117 9.97 14.00 -0.57
N VAL A 118 10.41 13.23 -1.56
CA VAL A 118 10.46 11.76 -1.46
C VAL A 118 11.39 11.29 -0.33
N GLU A 119 12.49 11.99 -0.08
CA GLU A 119 13.40 11.66 1.03
C GLU A 119 12.76 11.90 2.40
N GLU A 120 12.00 12.99 2.56
CA GLU A 120 11.27 13.26 3.80
C GLU A 120 10.20 12.21 4.04
N LEU A 121 9.46 11.85 2.99
CA LEU A 121 8.48 10.78 3.04
C LEU A 121 9.11 9.43 3.42
N ALA A 122 10.28 9.11 2.87
CA ALA A 122 11.00 7.88 3.18
C ALA A 122 11.51 7.86 4.63
N ASN A 123 12.01 8.99 5.14
CA ASN A 123 12.49 9.09 6.53
C ASN A 123 11.35 8.85 7.54
N VAL A 124 10.16 9.41 7.27
CA VAL A 124 9.00 9.23 8.15
C VAL A 124 8.56 7.77 8.24
N MET A 125 8.77 6.93 7.21
CA MET A 125 8.34 5.52 7.24
C MET A 125 8.88 4.75 8.46
N THR A 126 10.07 5.10 8.95
CA THR A 126 10.68 4.43 10.11
C THR A 126 10.16 4.91 11.46
N GLU A 127 9.39 6.01 11.47
CA GLU A 127 8.81 6.62 12.67
C GLU A 127 7.32 6.29 12.84
N LEU A 128 6.68 5.76 11.80
CA LEU A 128 5.26 5.39 11.80
C LEU A 128 4.99 4.17 12.67
N SER A 129 3.81 4.15 13.30
CA SER A 129 3.32 2.94 13.95
C SER A 129 2.93 1.87 12.93
N ASP A 130 2.86 0.61 13.36
CA ASP A 130 2.37 -0.53 12.55
C ASP A 130 1.03 -0.23 11.87
N GLY A 131 0.13 0.47 12.55
CA GLY A 131 -1.18 0.84 12.02
C GLY A 131 -1.11 1.88 10.89
N GLN A 132 -0.21 2.85 11.01
CA GLN A 132 0.00 3.90 10.02
C GLN A 132 0.73 3.39 8.77
N ILE A 133 1.70 2.49 8.96
CA ILE A 133 2.51 1.98 7.84
C ILE A 133 1.78 0.91 7.03
N SER A 134 0.84 0.17 7.66
CA SER A 134 0.13 -0.95 7.04
C SER A 134 -0.50 -0.63 5.68
N PRO A 135 -1.25 0.48 5.48
CA PRO A 135 -1.81 0.83 4.17
C PRO A 135 -0.74 1.00 3.08
N ILE A 136 0.38 1.64 3.41
CA ILE A 136 1.51 1.85 2.49
C ILE A 136 2.17 0.52 2.16
N TRP A 137 2.45 -0.30 3.18
CA TRP A 137 3.01 -1.64 3.01
C TRP A 137 2.15 -2.49 2.07
N TYR A 138 0.83 -2.56 2.30
CA TYR A 138 -0.05 -3.35 1.45
C TYR A 138 -0.13 -2.80 0.02
N ALA A 139 -0.17 -1.47 -0.15
CA ALA A 139 -0.14 -0.86 -1.47
C ALA A 139 1.15 -1.21 -2.24
N ILE A 140 2.32 -1.06 -1.61
CA ILE A 140 3.62 -1.41 -2.19
C ILE A 140 3.68 -2.90 -2.51
N ARG A 141 3.35 -3.75 -1.54
CA ARG A 141 3.38 -5.20 -1.69
C ARG A 141 2.46 -5.62 -2.82
N ASP A 142 1.19 -5.23 -2.83
CA ASP A 142 0.21 -5.70 -3.80
C ASP A 142 0.47 -5.17 -5.22
N LEU A 143 1.01 -3.95 -5.33
CA LEU A 143 1.42 -3.39 -6.61
C LEU A 143 2.56 -4.20 -7.25
N ASN A 144 3.43 -4.81 -6.43
CA ASN A 144 4.58 -5.61 -6.87
C ASN A 144 4.37 -7.14 -6.77
N ALA A 145 3.39 -7.63 -5.99
CA ALA A 145 3.18 -9.05 -5.65
C ALA A 145 2.63 -9.90 -6.80
N LYS A 146 2.18 -9.26 -7.89
CA LYS A 146 1.71 -9.96 -9.12
C LYS A 146 2.78 -10.15 -10.19
N LEU A 147 4.05 -9.82 -9.91
CA LEU A 147 5.17 -10.37 -10.69
C LEU A 147 5.51 -11.77 -10.16
N ILE A 148 4.49 -12.63 -10.18
CA ILE A 148 4.61 -14.08 -10.06
C ILE A 148 5.65 -14.52 -11.10
N ASP A 149 6.53 -15.41 -10.68
CA ASP A 149 7.68 -15.97 -11.39
C ASP A 149 7.70 -15.67 -12.91
N PRO A 150 8.76 -15.01 -13.44
CA PRO A 150 8.87 -14.80 -14.89
C PRO A 150 8.69 -16.10 -15.70
N LYS A 151 8.97 -17.29 -15.12
CA LYS A 151 8.62 -18.57 -15.75
C LYS A 151 7.10 -18.79 -15.87
N ASP A 152 6.32 -18.55 -14.83
CA ASP A 152 4.86 -18.75 -14.83
C ASP A 152 4.15 -17.77 -15.78
N ALA A 153 4.63 -16.52 -15.83
CA ALA A 153 4.11 -15.50 -16.74
C ALA A 153 4.48 -15.79 -18.21
N LEU A 154 5.70 -16.26 -18.48
CA LEU A 154 6.16 -16.63 -19.83
C LEU A 154 5.51 -17.93 -20.33
N GLU A 155 5.29 -18.92 -19.47
CA GLU A 155 4.53 -20.13 -19.79
C GLU A 155 3.07 -19.82 -20.11
N SER A 156 2.43 -18.95 -19.33
CA SER A 156 1.05 -18.52 -19.58
C SER A 156 0.93 -17.69 -20.86
N ALA A 157 1.85 -16.76 -21.11
CA ALA A 157 1.86 -15.94 -22.33
C ALA A 157 2.23 -16.74 -23.59
N SER A 158 3.20 -17.66 -23.51
CA SER A 158 3.59 -18.52 -24.65
C SER A 158 2.49 -19.49 -25.08
N ARG A 159 1.64 -19.95 -24.14
CA ARG A 159 0.42 -20.73 -24.46
C ARG A 159 -0.63 -19.91 -25.22
N ILE A 160 -0.73 -18.61 -24.96
CA ILE A 160 -1.68 -17.72 -25.63
C ILE A 160 -1.18 -17.35 -27.04
N ILE A 161 0.13 -17.14 -27.21
CA ILE A 161 0.73 -16.72 -28.49
C ILE A 161 0.83 -17.88 -29.50
N ARG A 162 0.95 -19.14 -29.07
CA ARG A 162 1.04 -20.31 -29.97
C ARG A 162 -0.30 -20.89 -30.43
N ARG A 163 -1.44 -20.26 -30.09
CA ARG A 163 -2.79 -20.70 -30.50
C ARG A 163 -3.44 -19.82 -31.58
N GLN A 164 -2.66 -19.01 -32.29
CA GLN A 164 -3.06 -18.42 -33.56
C GLN A 164 -2.30 -19.08 -34.70
#